data_AF-A0A2V9PQF1-F1
#
_entry.id   AF-A0A2V9PQF1-F1
#
_cell.length_a   1.000
_cell.length_b   1.000
_cell.length_c   1.000
_cell.angle_alpha   90.00
_cell.angle_beta   90.00
_cell.angle_gamma   90.00
#
_symmetry.space_group_name_H-M   'P 1'
#
loop_
_entity.id
_entity.type
_entity.pdbx_description
1 polymer ?
#
loop_
_entity_poly.entity_id
_entity_poly.type
_entity_poly.pdbx_seq_one_letter_code
_entity_poly.pdbx_strand_id
1 'polypeptide(L)'
;MPNESVAPPQQSPPQLEYEHLLSYFKYLVTLSTAFLSLIIALGAYLFRSNMKDVRDDAKQEATRVAMTEAKASVAQAFDEKNINAMILLAAQQKVGTITDKIIEQQVTEKLRPVQQRISLTGQISESEMRMRMGFRSGLDELDKLLKSTSDADVVRFGRSTLAKVSEDYDARLQEDVKTSGNKAMQALGMYFTSRHRPQESVPGNLRGVVQVIYHDSDLNAVAGAFLAFRELTGASVKMFDFAAITSWCLQNQTKCENP
;
A
#
# COMPACT_ATOMS: atom_id res chain seq x y z
N MET A 1 -91.29 84.44 -88.94
CA MET A 1 -90.90 85.63 -88.14
C MET A 1 -89.54 85.37 -87.52
N PRO A 2 -88.70 86.40 -87.40
CA PRO A 2 -87.26 86.32 -87.63
C PRO A 2 -86.41 86.44 -86.35
N ASN A 3 -85.10 86.26 -86.54
CA ASN A 3 -83.98 86.86 -85.80
C ASN A 3 -83.88 86.62 -84.28
N GLU A 4 -82.78 85.98 -83.86
CA GLU A 4 -81.59 86.76 -83.52
C GLU A 4 -80.33 85.89 -83.45
N SER A 5 -79.34 86.34 -84.21
CA SER A 5 -77.94 85.94 -84.17
C SER A 5 -77.35 86.24 -82.79
N VAL A 6 -76.79 85.24 -82.11
CA VAL A 6 -75.79 85.47 -81.07
C VAL A 6 -74.50 84.76 -81.48
N ALA A 7 -73.62 85.55 -82.09
CA ALA A 7 -72.24 85.18 -82.36
C ALA A 7 -71.52 84.84 -81.04
N PRO A 8 -70.63 83.84 -81.00
CA PRO A 8 -69.65 83.78 -79.92
C PRO A 8 -68.71 84.99 -80.02
N PRO A 9 -68.33 85.59 -78.88
CA PRO A 9 -67.71 86.90 -78.84
C PRO A 9 -66.31 86.90 -79.48
N GLN A 10 -66.02 87.96 -80.24
CA GLN A 10 -64.66 88.32 -80.63
C GLN A 10 -63.81 88.51 -79.38
N GLN A 11 -62.91 87.55 -79.14
CA GLN A 11 -61.88 87.64 -78.11
C GLN A 11 -60.96 88.81 -78.45
N SER A 12 -60.82 89.73 -77.50
CA SER A 12 -59.86 90.82 -77.60
C SER A 12 -58.42 90.27 -77.43
N PRO A 13 -57.41 90.88 -78.08
CA PRO A 13 -56.04 90.38 -78.10
C PRO A 13 -55.42 89.97 -76.74
N PRO A 14 -55.73 90.58 -75.57
CA PRO A 14 -55.15 90.14 -74.30
C PRO A 14 -55.72 88.83 -73.72
N GLN A 15 -56.86 88.33 -74.21
CA GLN A 15 -57.48 87.11 -73.68
C GLN A 15 -56.81 85.83 -74.20
N LEU A 16 -56.30 85.86 -75.43
CA LEU A 16 -55.64 84.72 -76.06
C LEU A 16 -54.23 84.47 -75.46
N GLU A 17 -53.54 85.54 -75.07
CA GLU A 17 -52.27 85.45 -74.33
C GLU A 17 -52.45 84.88 -72.91
N TYR A 18 -53.58 85.18 -72.26
CA TYR A 18 -53.88 84.69 -70.91
C TYR A 18 -54.17 83.19 -70.89
N GLU A 19 -54.90 82.65 -71.87
CA GLU A 19 -55.11 81.20 -71.98
C GLU A 19 -53.83 80.43 -72.30
N HIS A 20 -52.94 81.01 -73.13
CA HIS A 20 -51.63 80.44 -73.39
C HIS A 20 -50.79 80.36 -72.09
N LEU A 21 -50.72 81.43 -71.31
CA LEU A 21 -50.05 81.47 -70.01
C LEU A 21 -50.61 80.44 -69.02
N LEU A 22 -51.95 80.30 -68.97
CA LEU A 22 -52.62 79.32 -68.10
C LEU A 22 -52.28 77.88 -68.50
N SER A 23 -52.19 77.59 -69.80
CA SER A 23 -51.82 76.27 -70.31
C SER A 23 -50.38 75.89 -69.95
N TYR A 24 -49.43 76.82 -70.07
CA TYR A 24 -48.04 76.63 -69.67
C TYR A 24 -47.92 76.39 -68.16
N PHE A 25 -48.67 77.15 -67.36
CA PHE A 25 -48.70 76.95 -65.92
C PHE A 25 -49.22 75.56 -65.53
N LYS A 26 -50.31 75.09 -66.15
CA LYS A 26 -50.83 73.73 -65.93
C LYS A 26 -49.82 72.66 -66.33
N TYR A 27 -49.11 72.84 -67.44
CA TYR A 27 -48.10 71.88 -67.90
C TYR A 27 -46.91 71.82 -66.94
N LEU A 28 -46.45 72.98 -66.46
CA LEU A 28 -45.35 73.09 -65.50
C LEU A 28 -45.72 72.46 -64.15
N VAL A 29 -46.94 72.69 -63.66
CA VAL A 29 -47.45 72.04 -62.44
C VAL A 29 -47.51 70.53 -62.62
N THR A 30 -48.05 70.03 -63.73
CA THR A 30 -48.16 68.58 -64.00
C THR A 30 -46.78 67.91 -64.11
N LEU A 31 -45.81 68.59 -64.72
CA LEU A 31 -44.44 68.09 -64.84
C LEU A 31 -43.72 68.08 -63.49
N SER A 32 -43.96 69.11 -62.65
CA SER A 32 -43.41 69.17 -61.30
C SER A 32 -43.98 68.09 -60.37
N THR A 33 -45.28 67.79 -60.45
CA THR A 33 -45.90 66.72 -59.67
C THR A 33 -45.47 65.33 -60.13
N ALA A 34 -45.34 65.12 -61.45
CA ALA A 34 -44.76 63.89 -61.99
C ALA A 34 -43.32 63.67 -61.50
N PHE A 35 -42.50 64.72 -61.53
CA PHE A 35 -41.12 64.64 -61.05
C PHE A 35 -41.04 64.36 -59.54
N LEU A 36 -41.87 65.01 -58.73
CA LEU A 36 -41.94 64.75 -57.29
C LEU A 36 -42.36 63.30 -56.98
N SER A 37 -43.33 62.77 -57.73
CA SER A 37 -43.80 61.39 -57.57
C SER A 37 -42.72 60.36 -57.90
N LEU A 38 -41.88 60.64 -58.92
CA LEU A 38 -40.75 59.81 -59.29
C LEU A 38 -39.69 59.77 -58.17
N ILE A 39 -39.38 60.93 -57.56
CA ILE A 39 -38.43 61.02 -56.44
C ILE A 39 -38.93 60.21 -55.24
N ILE A 40 -40.22 60.30 -54.91
CA ILE A 40 -40.81 59.55 -53.79
C ILE A 40 -40.74 58.04 -54.06
N ALA A 41 -41.03 57.59 -55.28
CA ALA A 41 -40.93 56.18 -55.65
C ALA A 41 -39.49 55.65 -55.59
N LEU A 42 -38.52 56.43 -56.05
CA LEU A 42 -37.08 56.12 -55.93
C LEU A 42 -36.63 56.06 -54.47
N GLY A 43 -37.07 57.02 -53.65
CA GLY A 43 -36.80 57.03 -52.21
C GLY A 43 -37.34 55.78 -51.51
N ALA A 44 -38.59 55.41 -51.80
CA ALA A 44 -39.21 54.20 -51.26
C ALA A 44 -38.51 52.91 -51.73
N TYR A 45 -38.06 52.86 -52.99
CA TYR A 45 -37.32 51.73 -53.54
C TYR A 45 -35.95 51.55 -52.86
N LEU A 46 -35.17 52.63 -52.75
CA LEU A 46 -33.87 52.60 -52.08
C LEU A 46 -33.98 52.25 -50.60
N PHE A 47 -34.99 52.78 -49.91
CA PHE A 47 -35.24 52.44 -48.51
C PHE A 47 -35.58 50.96 -48.32
N ARG A 48 -36.41 50.41 -49.21
CA ARG A 48 -36.76 48.98 -49.19
C ARG A 48 -35.56 48.08 -49.51
N SER A 49 -34.68 48.49 -50.43
CA SER A 49 -33.45 47.76 -50.76
C SER A 49 -32.50 47.73 -49.56
N ASN A 50 -32.21 48.90 -48.97
CA ASN A 50 -31.30 49.00 -47.83
C ASN A 50 -31.82 48.24 -46.59
N MET A 51 -33.12 48.25 -46.33
CA MET A 51 -33.69 47.47 -45.22
C MET A 51 -33.61 45.95 -45.44
N LYS A 52 -33.65 45.50 -46.71
CA LYS A 52 -33.51 44.08 -47.01
C LYS A 52 -32.09 43.61 -46.74
N ASP A 53 -31.08 44.37 -47.17
CA ASP A 53 -29.67 44.02 -46.96
C ASP A 53 -29.31 44.03 -45.47
N VAL A 54 -29.76 45.05 -44.72
CA VAL A 54 -29.56 45.11 -43.25
C VAL A 54 -30.24 43.94 -42.53
N ARG A 55 -31.40 43.49 -42.99
CA ARG A 55 -32.11 42.34 -42.40
C ARG A 55 -31.37 41.03 -42.68
N ASP A 56 -30.83 40.87 -43.87
CA ASP A 56 -30.11 39.66 -44.26
C ASP A 56 -28.74 39.60 -43.55
N ASP A 57 -28.05 40.73 -43.39
CA ASP A 57 -26.82 40.84 -42.57
C ASP A 57 -27.10 40.57 -41.08
N ALA A 58 -28.17 41.15 -40.52
CA ALA A 58 -28.54 40.91 -39.12
C ALA A 58 -28.89 39.44 -38.85
N LYS A 59 -29.51 38.75 -39.82
CA LYS A 59 -29.78 37.31 -39.72
C LYS A 59 -28.51 36.49 -39.75
N GLN A 60 -27.57 36.81 -40.63
CA GLN A 60 -26.28 36.12 -40.72
C GLN A 60 -25.45 36.34 -39.45
N GLU A 61 -25.41 37.56 -38.93
CA GLU A 61 -24.66 37.88 -37.71
C GLU A 61 -25.29 37.20 -36.49
N ALA A 62 -26.63 37.19 -36.37
CA ALA A 62 -27.33 36.49 -35.30
C ALA A 62 -27.12 34.98 -35.34
N THR A 63 -27.14 34.37 -36.54
CA THR A 63 -26.85 32.92 -36.66
C THR A 63 -25.39 32.60 -36.38
N ARG A 64 -24.45 33.46 -36.79
CA ARG A 64 -23.02 33.32 -36.50
C ARG A 64 -22.75 33.36 -35.00
N VAL A 65 -23.33 34.34 -34.29
CA VAL A 65 -23.18 34.51 -32.84
C VAL A 65 -23.80 33.33 -32.09
N ALA A 66 -25.03 32.94 -32.43
CA ALA A 66 -25.67 31.76 -31.83
C ALA A 66 -24.86 30.47 -32.05
N MET A 67 -24.25 30.30 -33.23
CA MET A 67 -23.43 29.13 -33.53
C MET A 67 -22.08 29.15 -32.80
N THR A 68 -21.49 30.33 -32.57
CA THR A 68 -20.23 30.47 -31.80
C THR A 68 -20.48 30.25 -30.31
N GLU A 69 -21.55 30.82 -29.77
CA GLU A 69 -21.95 30.65 -28.37
C GLU A 69 -22.39 29.20 -28.06
N ALA A 70 -23.11 28.55 -28.98
CA ALA A 70 -23.43 27.13 -28.87
C ALA A 70 -22.18 26.24 -28.91
N LYS A 71 -21.22 26.52 -29.81
CA LYS A 71 -19.94 25.79 -29.86
C LYS A 71 -19.12 25.97 -28.58
N ALA A 72 -19.07 27.19 -28.03
CA ALA A 72 -18.37 27.48 -26.78
C ALA A 72 -19.02 26.75 -25.59
N SER A 73 -20.35 26.77 -25.50
CA SER A 73 -21.11 26.07 -24.44
C SER A 73 -20.94 24.55 -24.51
N VAL A 74 -20.93 23.98 -25.72
CA VAL A 74 -20.68 22.54 -25.92
C VAL A 74 -19.26 22.18 -25.51
N ALA A 75 -18.24 22.96 -25.90
CA ALA A 75 -16.86 22.72 -25.51
C ALA A 75 -16.67 22.78 -23.99
N GLN A 76 -17.27 23.77 -23.32
CA GLN A 76 -17.22 23.91 -21.87
C GLN A 76 -17.89 22.73 -21.14
N ALA A 77 -19.03 22.23 -21.65
CA ALA A 77 -19.70 21.06 -21.10
C ALA A 77 -18.89 19.75 -21.28
N PHE A 78 -18.12 19.63 -22.37
CA PHE A 78 -17.19 18.51 -22.55
C PHE A 78 -16.00 18.58 -21.59
N ASP A 79 -15.40 19.76 -21.42
CA ASP A 79 -14.29 19.96 -20.47
C ASP A 79 -14.74 19.72 -19.03
N GLU A 80 -15.92 20.18 -18.63
CA GLU A 80 -16.46 19.98 -17.28
C GLU A 80 -16.75 18.50 -16.99
N LYS A 81 -17.30 17.76 -17.96
CA LYS A 81 -17.44 16.30 -17.85
C LYS A 81 -16.09 15.59 -17.78
N ASN A 82 -15.08 16.09 -18.49
CA ASN A 82 -13.72 15.55 -18.46
C ASN A 82 -13.04 15.80 -17.11
N ILE A 83 -13.24 16.97 -16.50
CA ILE A 83 -12.75 17.30 -15.16
C ILE A 83 -13.38 16.39 -14.11
N ASN A 84 -14.69 16.14 -14.18
CA ASN A 84 -15.36 15.20 -13.26
C ASN A 84 -14.80 13.77 -13.40
N ALA A 85 -14.56 13.30 -14.63
CA ALA A 85 -13.94 12.00 -14.85
C ALA A 85 -12.51 11.94 -14.29
N MET A 86 -11.72 12.99 -14.51
CA MET A 86 -10.34 13.10 -14.01
C MET A 86 -10.28 13.19 -12.47
N ILE A 87 -11.20 13.92 -11.82
CA ILE A 87 -11.33 13.97 -10.37
C ILE A 87 -11.67 12.58 -9.82
N LEU A 88 -12.61 11.88 -10.44
CA LEU A 88 -13.06 10.56 -10.00
C LEU A 88 -11.93 9.52 -10.15
N LEU A 89 -11.16 9.59 -11.24
CA LEU A 89 -9.99 8.76 -11.48
C LEU A 89 -8.85 9.07 -10.50
N ALA A 90 -8.56 10.34 -10.26
CA ALA A 90 -7.57 10.78 -9.27
C ALA A 90 -7.97 10.41 -7.84
N ALA A 91 -9.26 10.50 -7.50
CA ALA A 91 -9.81 10.07 -6.23
C ALA A 91 -9.72 8.54 -6.07
N GLN A 92 -10.10 7.76 -7.08
CA GLN A 92 -9.94 6.30 -7.08
C GLN A 92 -8.48 5.88 -6.93
N GLN A 93 -7.55 6.54 -7.62
CA GLN A 93 -6.13 6.25 -7.53
C GLN A 93 -5.55 6.61 -6.15
N LYS A 94 -5.94 7.76 -5.58
CA LYS A 94 -5.57 8.12 -4.21
C LYS A 94 -6.16 7.17 -3.17
N VAL A 95 -7.44 6.81 -3.30
CA VAL A 95 -8.10 5.88 -2.37
C VAL A 95 -7.52 4.48 -2.49
N GLY A 96 -7.24 3.99 -3.70
CA GLY A 96 -6.58 2.72 -3.94
C GLY A 96 -5.19 2.67 -3.30
N THR A 97 -4.34 3.67 -3.56
CA THR A 97 -3.00 3.74 -2.96
C THR A 97 -3.02 3.88 -1.44
N ILE A 98 -4.01 4.59 -0.86
CA ILE A 98 -4.18 4.67 0.59
C ILE A 98 -4.65 3.32 1.15
N THR A 99 -5.58 2.66 0.49
CA THR A 99 -6.11 1.34 0.89
C THR A 99 -5.02 0.30 0.85
N ASP A 100 -4.21 0.26 -0.22
CA ASP A 100 -3.08 -0.64 -0.35
C ASP A 100 -2.04 -0.41 0.74
N LYS A 101 -1.72 0.85 1.05
CA LYS A 101 -0.82 1.19 2.17
C LYS A 101 -1.37 0.74 3.52
N ILE A 102 -2.67 0.90 3.77
CA ILE A 102 -3.31 0.47 5.02
C ILE A 102 -3.28 -1.06 5.11
N ILE A 103 -3.60 -1.77 4.02
CA ILE A 103 -3.53 -3.23 3.96
C ILE A 103 -2.08 -3.69 4.22
N GLU A 104 -1.10 -3.12 3.53
CA GLU A 104 0.31 -3.49 3.68
C GLU A 104 0.82 -3.23 5.10
N GLN A 105 0.46 -2.10 5.70
CA GLN A 105 0.79 -1.78 7.09
C GLN A 105 0.15 -2.77 8.07
N GLN A 106 -1.16 -3.03 7.95
CA GLN A 106 -1.85 -3.98 8.81
C GLN A 106 -1.32 -5.41 8.65
N VAL A 107 -1.07 -5.84 7.41
CA VAL A 107 -0.50 -7.16 7.13
C VAL A 107 0.90 -7.27 7.73
N THR A 108 1.76 -6.26 7.55
CA THR A 108 3.13 -6.26 8.09
C THR A 108 3.13 -6.26 9.62
N GLU A 109 2.26 -5.48 10.26
CA GLU A 109 2.12 -5.48 11.72
C GLU A 109 1.62 -6.82 12.26
N LYS A 110 0.69 -7.48 11.57
CA LYS A 110 0.19 -8.81 11.94
C LYS A 110 1.20 -9.93 11.66
N LEU A 111 2.04 -9.78 10.64
CA LEU A 111 3.07 -10.75 10.30
C LEU A 111 4.31 -10.66 11.19
N ARG A 112 4.63 -9.48 11.74
CA ARG A 112 5.83 -9.28 12.56
C ARG A 112 5.94 -10.27 13.75
N PRO A 113 4.88 -10.50 14.56
CA PRO A 113 4.92 -11.52 15.61
C PRO A 113 5.14 -12.94 15.07
N VAL A 114 4.56 -13.27 13.91
CA VAL A 114 4.73 -14.58 13.26
C VAL A 114 6.16 -14.77 12.78
N GLN A 115 6.75 -13.76 12.14
CA GLN A 115 8.15 -13.78 11.72
C GLN A 115 9.10 -13.92 12.91
N GLN A 116 8.82 -13.20 14.01
CA GLN A 116 9.59 -13.33 15.23
C GLN A 116 9.50 -14.74 15.83
N ARG A 117 8.30 -15.33 15.89
CA ARG A 117 8.12 -16.73 16.31
C ARG A 117 8.90 -17.71 15.43
N ILE A 118 8.82 -17.57 14.11
CA ILE A 118 9.57 -18.43 13.17
C ILE A 118 11.07 -18.32 13.41
N SER A 119 11.59 -17.10 13.62
CA SER A 119 13.01 -16.89 13.91
C SER A 119 13.43 -17.55 15.22
N LEU A 120 12.65 -17.38 16.30
CA LEU A 120 12.95 -18.00 17.60
C LEU A 120 12.88 -19.53 17.55
N THR A 121 11.88 -20.10 16.85
CA THR A 121 11.79 -21.54 16.61
C THR A 121 12.98 -22.05 15.81
N GLY A 122 13.44 -21.29 14.81
CA GLY A 122 14.65 -21.62 14.05
C GLY A 122 15.90 -21.67 14.93
N GLN A 123 16.06 -20.72 15.85
CA GLN A 123 17.16 -20.72 16.83
C GLN A 123 17.09 -21.94 17.76
N ILE A 124 15.89 -22.33 18.22
CA ILE A 124 15.71 -23.55 19.02
C ILE A 124 16.19 -24.79 18.24
N SER A 125 15.80 -24.91 16.97
CA SER A 125 16.23 -26.04 16.13
C SER A 125 17.74 -26.04 15.88
N GLU A 126 18.37 -24.86 15.71
CA GLU A 126 19.82 -24.76 15.60
C GLU A 126 20.53 -25.20 16.88
N SER A 127 20.06 -24.70 18.04
CA SER A 127 20.55 -25.12 19.34
C SER A 127 20.40 -26.63 19.55
N GLU A 128 19.26 -27.22 19.13
CA GLU A 128 19.04 -28.66 19.16
C GLU A 128 20.10 -29.43 18.35
N MET A 129 20.34 -29.02 17.11
CA MET A 129 21.34 -29.66 16.26
C MET A 129 22.74 -29.57 16.87
N ARG A 130 23.12 -28.41 17.40
CA ARG A 130 24.41 -28.21 18.09
C ARG A 130 24.53 -29.14 19.29
N MET A 131 23.48 -29.27 20.09
CA MET A 131 23.43 -30.22 21.20
C MET A 131 23.58 -31.66 20.70
N ARG A 132 22.86 -32.07 19.65
CA ARG A 132 22.98 -33.44 19.08
C ARG A 132 24.38 -33.73 18.53
N MET A 133 25.11 -32.71 18.09
CA MET A 133 26.51 -32.82 17.68
C MET A 133 27.50 -32.85 18.87
N GLY A 134 27.03 -32.66 20.10
CA GLY A 134 27.88 -32.68 21.30
C GLY A 134 28.37 -31.30 21.76
N PHE A 135 27.89 -30.20 21.17
CA PHE A 135 28.31 -28.87 21.58
C PHE A 135 27.45 -28.37 22.74
N ARG A 136 28.09 -28.04 23.88
CA ARG A 136 27.40 -27.44 25.01
C ARG A 136 26.82 -26.06 24.69
N SER A 137 27.44 -25.30 23.79
CA SER A 137 26.94 -23.98 23.38
C SER A 137 25.48 -24.02 22.92
N GLY A 138 25.02 -25.12 22.30
CA GLY A 138 23.62 -25.28 21.94
C GLY A 138 22.69 -25.31 23.17
N LEU A 139 23.10 -25.98 24.25
CA LEU A 139 22.33 -26.02 25.50
C LEU A 139 22.29 -24.66 26.20
N ASP A 140 23.45 -23.99 26.28
CA ASP A 140 23.56 -22.67 26.92
C ASP A 140 22.75 -21.60 26.14
N GLU A 141 22.79 -21.63 24.81
CA GLU A 141 22.00 -20.76 23.94
C GLU A 141 20.49 -21.03 24.09
N LEU A 142 20.08 -22.29 24.15
CA LEU A 142 18.68 -22.66 24.35
C LEU A 142 18.16 -22.18 25.72
N ASP A 143 18.93 -22.41 26.79
CA ASP A 143 18.57 -21.94 28.14
C ASP A 143 18.47 -20.40 28.18
N LYS A 144 19.42 -19.69 27.57
CA LYS A 144 19.38 -18.23 27.43
C LYS A 144 18.14 -17.78 26.67
N LEU A 145 17.81 -18.44 25.56
CA LEU A 145 16.64 -18.13 24.76
C LEU A 145 15.35 -18.29 25.57
N LEU A 146 15.21 -19.43 26.26
CA LEU A 146 14.05 -19.75 27.10
C LEU A 146 13.85 -18.77 28.27
N LYS A 147 14.94 -18.21 28.81
CA LYS A 147 14.88 -17.18 29.86
C LYS A 147 14.55 -15.78 29.32
N SER A 148 14.92 -15.49 28.08
CA SER A 148 14.77 -14.17 27.46
C SER A 148 13.43 -13.95 26.74
N THR A 149 12.78 -15.03 26.29
CA THR A 149 11.52 -14.94 25.55
C THR A 149 10.30 -15.03 26.48
N SER A 150 9.28 -14.23 26.20
CA SER A 150 7.99 -14.26 26.88
C SER A 150 6.91 -15.03 26.10
N ASP A 151 7.23 -15.52 24.90
CA ASP A 151 6.26 -16.23 24.06
C ASP A 151 6.05 -17.66 24.55
N ALA A 152 4.85 -17.94 25.08
CA ALA A 152 4.53 -19.23 25.70
C ALA A 152 4.64 -20.43 24.73
N ASP A 153 4.34 -20.24 23.45
CA ASP A 153 4.44 -21.31 22.45
C ASP A 153 5.90 -21.64 22.16
N VAL A 154 6.74 -20.62 22.04
CA VAL A 154 8.20 -20.77 21.86
C VAL A 154 8.84 -21.43 23.09
N VAL A 155 8.46 -20.99 24.30
CA VAL A 155 8.94 -21.61 25.54
C VAL A 155 8.53 -23.08 25.62
N ARG A 156 7.28 -23.40 25.29
CA ARG A 156 6.79 -24.79 25.27
C ARG A 156 7.55 -25.64 24.26
N PHE A 157 7.77 -25.12 23.04
CA PHE A 157 8.54 -25.80 22.01
C PHE A 157 9.97 -26.07 22.49
N GLY A 158 10.70 -25.05 22.95
CA GLY A 158 12.08 -25.21 23.39
C GLY A 158 12.25 -26.12 24.60
N ARG A 159 11.30 -26.12 25.55
CA ARG A 159 11.28 -27.09 26.66
C ARG A 159 11.05 -28.52 26.18
N SER A 160 10.14 -28.71 25.21
CA SER A 160 9.91 -30.02 24.60
C SER A 160 11.15 -30.52 23.85
N THR A 161 11.82 -29.64 23.11
CA THR A 161 13.08 -29.93 22.42
C THR A 161 14.17 -30.34 23.42
N LEU A 162 14.37 -29.55 24.48
CA LEU A 162 15.34 -29.87 25.54
C LEU A 162 15.04 -31.24 26.18
N ALA A 163 13.77 -31.50 26.52
CA ALA A 163 13.36 -32.79 27.09
C ALA A 163 13.68 -33.94 26.14
N LYS A 164 13.38 -33.79 24.85
CA LYS A 164 13.64 -34.84 23.85
C LYS A 164 15.13 -35.11 23.66
N VAL A 165 15.96 -34.06 23.57
CA VAL A 165 17.42 -34.24 23.47
C VAL A 165 17.97 -34.88 24.75
N SER A 166 17.48 -34.45 25.91
CA SER A 166 17.87 -35.02 27.21
C SER A 166 17.56 -36.52 27.27
N GLU A 167 16.37 -36.94 26.84
CA GLU A 167 15.98 -38.34 26.74
C GLU A 167 16.84 -39.13 25.75
N ASP A 168 17.14 -38.56 24.57
CA ASP A 168 17.96 -39.23 23.57
C ASP A 168 19.39 -39.46 24.07
N TYR A 169 19.97 -38.49 24.80
CA TYR A 169 21.27 -38.64 25.45
C TYR A 169 21.24 -39.69 26.56
N ASP A 170 20.22 -39.66 27.41
CA ASP A 170 20.07 -40.60 28.52
C ASP A 170 19.92 -42.04 28.00
N ALA A 171 19.06 -42.24 27.00
CA ALA A 171 18.84 -43.54 26.37
C ALA A 171 20.13 -44.08 25.71
N ARG A 172 20.82 -43.25 24.92
CA ARG A 172 22.07 -43.67 24.26
C ARG A 172 23.13 -44.07 25.28
N LEU A 173 23.36 -43.24 26.29
CA LEU A 173 24.42 -43.51 27.27
C LEU A 173 24.09 -44.70 28.16
N GLN A 174 22.82 -44.89 28.54
CA GLN A 174 22.41 -46.09 29.27
C GLN A 174 22.63 -47.36 28.44
N GLU A 175 22.37 -47.30 27.14
CA GLU A 175 22.64 -48.42 26.22
C GLU A 175 24.14 -48.69 26.08
N ASP A 176 24.96 -47.65 25.96
CA ASP A 176 26.42 -47.76 25.91
C ASP A 176 26.96 -48.42 27.20
N VAL A 177 26.46 -48.01 28.37
CA VAL A 177 26.79 -48.59 29.68
C VAL A 177 26.39 -50.06 29.77
N LYS A 178 25.17 -50.41 29.34
CA LYS A 178 24.69 -51.80 29.33
C LYS A 178 25.51 -52.69 28.41
N THR A 179 25.79 -52.22 27.20
CA THR A 179 26.48 -52.99 26.15
C THR A 179 27.95 -53.20 26.49
N SER A 180 28.62 -52.16 27.01
CA SER A 180 30.04 -52.25 27.37
C SER A 180 30.29 -52.93 28.72
N GLY A 181 29.27 -53.05 29.57
CA GLY A 181 29.42 -53.52 30.96
C GLY A 181 30.19 -52.55 31.85
N ASN A 182 30.51 -51.35 31.35
CA ASN A 182 31.28 -50.34 32.06
C ASN A 182 30.40 -49.61 33.07
N LYS A 183 30.96 -49.25 34.24
CA LYS A 183 30.30 -48.32 35.17
C LYS A 183 30.24 -46.90 34.60
N ALA A 184 29.34 -46.04 35.07
CA ALA A 184 29.18 -44.69 34.52
C ALA A 184 30.46 -43.86 34.64
N MET A 185 31.26 -44.06 35.70
CA MET A 185 32.59 -43.43 35.83
C MET A 185 33.59 -43.89 34.77
N GLN A 186 33.54 -45.16 34.36
CA GLN A 186 34.38 -45.69 33.28
C GLN A 186 33.91 -45.15 31.92
N ALA A 187 32.60 -45.05 31.71
CA ALA A 187 32.03 -44.43 30.52
C ALA A 187 32.43 -42.94 30.41
N LEU A 188 32.38 -42.20 31.52
CA LEU A 188 32.90 -40.83 31.59
C LEU A 188 34.40 -40.80 31.23
N GLY A 189 35.19 -41.71 31.81
CA GLY A 189 36.62 -41.83 31.51
C GLY A 189 36.92 -42.05 30.03
N MET A 190 36.11 -42.86 29.34
CA MET A 190 36.25 -43.08 27.90
C MET A 190 36.08 -41.79 27.09
N TYR A 191 35.21 -40.86 27.50
CA TYR A 191 35.08 -39.57 26.81
C TYR A 191 36.34 -38.73 26.90
N PHE A 192 36.98 -38.67 28.08
CA PHE A 192 38.25 -37.96 28.28
C PHE A 192 39.41 -38.64 27.53
N THR A 193 39.45 -39.98 27.49
CA THR A 193 40.55 -40.71 26.85
C THR A 193 40.42 -40.86 25.33
N SER A 194 39.20 -40.98 24.81
CA SER A 194 38.95 -41.35 23.41
C SER A 194 38.64 -40.17 22.49
N ARG A 195 38.34 -38.97 23.04
CA ARG A 195 38.07 -37.77 22.25
C ARG A 195 38.72 -36.54 22.89
N HIS A 196 39.88 -36.16 22.35
CA HIS A 196 40.40 -34.79 22.35
C HIS A 196 41.05 -34.21 23.63
N ARG A 197 41.14 -34.89 24.77
CA ARG A 197 41.86 -34.36 25.96
C ARG A 197 42.63 -35.39 26.78
N PRO A 198 43.69 -36.01 26.23
CA PRO A 198 44.52 -36.97 26.97
C PRO A 198 45.27 -36.36 28.18
N GLN A 199 45.30 -35.03 28.33
CA GLN A 199 45.93 -34.34 29.47
C GLN A 199 44.96 -34.04 30.62
N GLU A 200 43.64 -34.18 30.44
CA GLU A 200 42.69 -33.96 31.53
C GLU A 200 42.44 -35.27 32.29
N SER A 201 42.65 -35.23 33.60
CA SER A 201 42.39 -36.37 34.47
C SER A 201 40.89 -36.62 34.59
N VAL A 202 40.49 -37.87 34.39
CA VAL A 202 39.12 -38.33 34.67
C VAL A 202 38.77 -37.96 36.12
N PRO A 203 37.60 -37.38 36.39
CA PRO A 203 37.17 -37.09 37.75
C PRO A 203 37.25 -38.32 38.64
N GLY A 204 37.92 -38.21 39.79
CA GLY A 204 38.02 -39.32 40.76
C GLY A 204 36.91 -39.31 41.83
N ASN A 205 36.20 -38.20 41.97
CA ASN A 205 35.24 -37.96 43.04
C ASN A 205 34.03 -37.14 42.54
N LEU A 206 33.01 -37.03 43.41
CA LEU A 206 31.77 -36.32 43.10
C LEU A 206 32.01 -34.85 42.76
N ARG A 207 32.95 -34.18 43.44
CA ARG A 207 33.31 -32.79 43.16
C ARG A 207 33.80 -32.61 41.72
N GLY A 208 34.70 -33.46 41.27
CA GLY A 208 35.19 -33.42 39.89
C GLY A 208 34.08 -33.67 38.86
N VAL A 209 33.16 -34.60 39.16
CA VAL A 209 31.99 -34.86 38.30
C VAL A 209 31.10 -33.61 38.20
N VAL A 210 30.83 -32.94 39.33
CA VAL A 210 30.06 -31.69 39.35
C VAL A 210 30.78 -30.57 38.58
N GLN A 211 32.11 -30.48 38.66
CA GLN A 211 32.88 -29.52 37.87
C GLN A 211 32.74 -29.76 36.36
N VAL A 212 32.80 -31.02 35.91
CA VAL A 212 32.58 -31.37 34.50
C VAL A 212 31.17 -30.96 34.06
N ILE A 213 30.15 -31.23 34.88
CA ILE A 213 28.75 -30.83 34.58
C ILE A 213 28.66 -29.32 34.32
N TYR A 214 29.25 -28.48 35.17
CA TYR A 214 29.08 -27.03 35.07
C TYR A 214 30.05 -26.31 34.13
N HIS A 215 31.21 -26.89 33.82
CA HIS A 215 32.29 -26.16 33.15
C HIS A 215 32.80 -26.82 31.88
N ASP A 216 32.51 -28.09 31.63
CA ASP A 216 32.97 -28.72 30.39
C ASP A 216 32.21 -28.16 29.17
N SER A 217 32.90 -28.05 28.04
CA SER A 217 32.37 -27.55 26.78
C SER A 217 31.79 -28.64 25.88
N ASP A 218 32.18 -29.90 26.10
CA ASP A 218 31.65 -31.08 25.41
C ASP A 218 30.41 -31.58 26.15
N LEU A 219 29.27 -31.51 25.46
CA LEU A 219 28.00 -31.95 26.00
C LEU A 219 27.95 -33.46 26.25
N ASN A 220 28.76 -34.25 25.53
CA ASN A 220 28.88 -35.69 25.80
C ASN A 220 29.56 -35.96 27.14
N ALA A 221 30.63 -35.22 27.44
CA ALA A 221 31.31 -35.30 28.72
C ALA A 221 30.38 -34.86 29.87
N VAL A 222 29.64 -33.76 29.66
CA VAL A 222 28.59 -33.31 30.60
C VAL A 222 27.55 -34.41 30.82
N ALA A 223 27.03 -35.02 29.75
CA ALA A 223 26.01 -36.06 29.85
C ALA A 223 26.53 -37.33 30.57
N GLY A 224 27.76 -37.74 30.27
CA GLY A 224 28.44 -38.81 31.03
C GLY A 224 28.61 -38.46 32.51
N ALA A 225 28.91 -37.19 32.82
CA ALA A 225 29.03 -36.72 34.18
C ALA A 225 27.67 -36.73 34.93
N PHE A 226 26.55 -36.46 34.26
CA PHE A 226 25.21 -36.64 34.84
C PHE A 226 24.95 -38.10 35.22
N LEU A 227 25.34 -39.09 34.41
CA LEU A 227 25.21 -40.49 34.77
C LEU A 227 26.11 -40.88 35.94
N ALA A 228 27.37 -40.45 35.92
CA ALA A 228 28.31 -40.64 37.02
C ALA A 228 27.77 -40.05 38.32
N PHE A 229 27.17 -38.85 38.26
CA PHE A 229 26.53 -38.22 39.41
C PHE A 229 25.41 -39.09 39.98
N ARG A 230 24.51 -39.61 39.13
CA ARG A 230 23.42 -40.49 39.58
C ARG A 230 23.95 -41.76 40.24
N GLU A 231 25.01 -42.37 39.70
CA GLU A 231 25.62 -43.57 40.28
C GLU A 231 26.27 -43.27 41.65
N LEU A 232 27.02 -42.18 41.76
CA LEU A 232 27.71 -41.80 43.01
C LEU A 232 26.75 -41.34 44.12
N THR A 233 25.62 -40.75 43.75
CA THR A 233 24.68 -40.14 44.72
C THR A 233 23.44 -40.97 44.98
N GLY A 234 23.07 -41.88 44.06
CA GLY A 234 21.78 -42.56 44.04
C GLY A 234 20.60 -41.64 43.68
N ALA A 235 20.85 -40.37 43.33
CA ALA A 235 19.80 -39.40 43.05
C ALA A 235 19.22 -39.59 41.64
N SER A 236 17.90 -39.49 41.50
CA SER A 236 17.20 -39.56 40.21
C SER A 236 17.11 -38.17 39.56
N VAL A 237 18.25 -37.61 39.18
CA VAL A 237 18.32 -36.28 38.53
C VAL A 237 18.14 -36.42 37.03
N LYS A 238 17.27 -35.63 36.39
CA LYS A 238 17.09 -35.68 34.93
C LYS A 238 18.34 -35.18 34.20
N MET A 239 18.55 -35.70 32.98
CA MET A 239 19.67 -35.30 32.15
C MET A 239 19.57 -33.79 31.86
N PHE A 240 20.69 -33.07 31.98
CA PHE A 240 20.78 -31.61 31.84
C PHE A 240 19.92 -30.78 32.82
N ASP A 241 19.43 -31.37 33.92
CA ASP A 241 18.76 -30.64 35.00
C ASP A 241 19.76 -30.10 36.02
N PHE A 242 20.43 -29.00 35.66
CA PHE A 242 21.41 -28.33 36.52
C PHE A 242 20.82 -27.81 37.83
N ALA A 243 19.54 -27.41 37.82
CA ALA A 243 18.87 -26.91 39.02
C ALA A 243 18.70 -28.01 40.06
N ALA A 244 18.37 -29.24 39.63
CA ALA A 244 18.32 -30.40 40.51
C ALA A 244 19.69 -30.77 41.09
N ILE A 245 20.78 -30.71 40.28
CA ILE A 245 22.15 -30.93 40.78
C ILE A 245 22.51 -29.87 41.83
N THR A 246 22.24 -28.59 41.54
CA THR A 246 22.48 -27.48 42.49
C THR A 246 21.74 -27.72 43.79
N SER A 247 20.44 -28.02 43.71
CA SER A 247 19.58 -28.24 44.87
C SER A 247 20.06 -29.44 45.71
N TRP A 248 20.48 -30.52 45.05
CA TRP A 248 21.02 -31.69 45.73
C TRP A 248 22.34 -31.38 46.44
N CYS A 249 23.26 -30.66 45.79
CA CYS A 249 24.54 -30.27 46.40
C CYS A 249 24.36 -29.29 47.56
N LEU A 250 23.38 -28.38 47.50
CA LEU A 250 23.06 -27.50 48.62
C LEU A 250 22.59 -28.28 49.86
N GLN A 251 21.86 -29.37 49.66
CA GLN A 251 21.41 -30.24 50.76
C GLN A 251 22.52 -31.19 51.27
N ASN A 252 23.53 -31.47 50.44
CA ASN A 252 24.60 -32.43 50.71
C ASN A 252 25.99 -31.79 50.58
N GLN A 253 26.16 -30.57 51.10
CA GLN A 253 27.39 -29.77 50.92
C GLN A 253 28.67 -30.56 51.19
N THR A 254 28.69 -31.35 52.27
CA THR A 254 29.86 -32.15 52.65
C THR A 254 30.28 -33.18 51.61
N LYS A 255 29.38 -33.62 50.71
CA LYS A 255 29.69 -34.56 49.62
C LYS A 255 30.12 -33.88 48.33
N CYS A 256 29.66 -32.64 48.08
CA CYS A 256 30.06 -31.88 46.89
C CYS A 256 31.35 -31.07 47.11
N GLU A 257 31.72 -30.79 48.36
CA GLU A 257 32.91 -29.99 48.71
C GLU A 257 34.13 -30.84 49.09
N ASN A 258 33.94 -32.03 49.68
CA ASN A 258 35.04 -32.89 50.11
C ASN A 258 35.60 -33.76 48.97
N PRO A 259 36.94 -33.88 48.89
CA PRO A 259 37.64 -34.69 47.88
C PRO A 259 37.49 -36.21 48.09
#